data_AF-L8FR41-F1
#
_entry.id   AF-L8FR41-F1
#
_cell.length_a   1.000
_cell.length_b   1.000
_cell.length_c   1.000
_cell.angle_alpha   90.00
_cell.angle_beta   90.00
_cell.angle_gamma   90.00
#
_symmetry.space_group_name_H-M   'P 1'
#
loop_
_entity.id
_entity.type
_entity.pdbx_description
1 polymer ?
#
loop_
_entity_poly.entity_id
_entity_poly.type
_entity_poly.pdbx_seq_one_letter_code
_entity_poly.pdbx_strand_id
1 'polypeptide(L)'
;MATADVMMAVHIPGLHRPLTKDDLKESTTMYNGLLHIQPEMHVDADHVKELVEIITRHGQLGKFGFHLLHRHDPIASDTIRLESDLRVVPGKWNKATSTESLDLSNIHPLVIKFVPDQNRFVPFEFGEGPSPVSSSDVDDKFGLDHVTFNFCVVDWFNQEQFSNCYCHTFSV
;
A
#
# COMPACT_ATOMS: atom_id res chain seq x y z
N MET A 1 36.57 -16.69 7.87
CA MET A 1 35.34 -16.98 7.12
C MET A 1 34.32 -15.94 7.50
N ALA A 2 34.05 -14.98 6.62
CA ALA A 2 32.97 -14.02 6.82
C ALA A 2 31.65 -14.77 6.60
N THR A 3 30.78 -14.80 7.60
CA THR A 3 29.38 -15.16 7.42
C THR A 3 28.78 -14.13 6.48
N ALA A 4 28.49 -14.54 5.24
CA ALA A 4 27.61 -13.75 4.39
C ALA A 4 26.29 -13.63 5.15
N ASP A 5 26.01 -12.43 5.65
CA ASP A 5 24.69 -12.10 6.16
C ASP A 5 23.75 -12.25 4.98
N VAL A 6 22.98 -13.35 4.98
CA VAL A 6 21.94 -13.56 3.98
C VAL A 6 20.88 -12.54 4.32
N MET A 7 21.02 -11.32 3.79
CA MET A 7 19.99 -10.29 3.88
C MET A 7 18.73 -10.91 3.28
N MET A 8 17.81 -11.33 4.14
CA MET A 8 16.59 -11.99 3.70
C MET A 8 15.76 -10.97 2.93
N ALA A 9 15.45 -11.30 1.68
CA ALA A 9 14.54 -10.50 0.87
C ALA A 9 13.22 -10.30 1.63
N VAL A 10 12.79 -9.04 1.76
CA VAL A 10 11.56 -8.72 2.49
C VAL A 10 10.37 -8.96 1.56
N HIS A 11 9.65 -10.06 1.77
CA HIS A 11 8.52 -10.42 0.94
C HIS A 11 7.27 -9.55 1.22
N ILE A 12 6.62 -9.10 0.15
CA ILE A 12 5.33 -8.40 0.19
C ILE A 12 4.19 -9.41 -0.01
N PRO A 13 3.27 -9.59 0.95
CA PRO A 13 2.07 -10.41 0.79
C PRO A 13 1.21 -9.91 -0.37
N GLY A 14 0.73 -10.81 -1.24
CA GLY A 14 -0.05 -10.47 -2.42
C GLY A 14 0.78 -10.06 -3.65
N LEU A 15 2.10 -9.97 -3.52
CA LEU A 15 3.01 -9.74 -4.64
C LEU A 15 4.05 -10.84 -4.78
N HIS A 16 4.81 -11.11 -3.71
CA HIS A 16 5.85 -12.16 -3.71
C HIS A 16 5.33 -13.52 -3.27
N ARG A 17 4.23 -13.54 -2.51
CA ARG A 17 3.52 -14.74 -2.08
C ARG A 17 2.01 -14.51 -2.11
N PRO A 18 1.20 -15.57 -2.19
CA PRO A 18 -0.26 -15.44 -2.07
C PRO A 18 -0.69 -14.75 -0.77
N LEU A 19 -1.81 -14.02 -0.83
CA LEU A 19 -2.50 -13.48 0.34
C LEU A 19 -3.16 -14.60 1.14
N THR A 20 -3.23 -14.39 2.45
CA THR A 20 -3.90 -15.27 3.41
C THR A 20 -4.97 -14.49 4.17
N LYS A 21 -5.87 -15.20 4.85
CA LYS A 21 -6.86 -14.55 5.74
C LYS A 21 -6.19 -13.77 6.90
N ASP A 22 -5.03 -14.23 7.36
CA ASP A 22 -4.27 -13.53 8.41
C ASP A 22 -3.74 -12.19 7.91
N ASP A 23 -3.29 -12.13 6.64
CA ASP A 23 -2.89 -10.86 6.01
C ASP A 23 -4.06 -9.87 5.95
N LEU A 24 -5.28 -10.33 5.70
CA LEU A 24 -6.47 -9.46 5.69
C LEU A 24 -6.83 -8.93 7.08
N LYS A 25 -6.77 -9.78 8.10
CA LYS A 25 -7.01 -9.38 9.49
C LYS A 25 -5.98 -8.35 9.97
N GLU A 26 -4.73 -8.55 9.57
CA GLU A 26 -3.66 -7.63 9.85
C GLU A 26 -3.83 -6.30 9.10
N SER A 27 -4.23 -6.35 7.84
CA SER A 27 -4.61 -5.18 7.05
C SER A 27 -5.62 -4.29 7.80
N THR A 28 -6.71 -4.89 8.29
CA THR A 28 -7.75 -4.15 9.02
C THR A 28 -7.22 -3.51 10.29
N THR A 29 -6.37 -4.24 11.01
CA THR A 29 -5.70 -3.74 12.22
C THR A 29 -4.76 -2.57 11.87
N MET A 30 -4.01 -2.68 10.78
CA MET A 30 -3.11 -1.64 10.30
C MET A 30 -3.86 -0.38 9.91
N TYR A 31 -4.89 -0.50 9.06
CA TYR A 31 -5.72 0.63 8.60
C TYR A 31 -6.41 1.34 9.78
N ASN A 32 -7.06 0.59 10.68
CA ASN A 32 -7.72 1.16 11.86
C ASN A 32 -6.73 1.72 12.89
N GLY A 33 -5.44 1.41 12.78
CA GLY A 33 -4.36 2.01 13.57
C GLY A 33 -3.81 3.32 13.01
N LEU A 34 -4.13 3.69 11.75
CA LEU A 34 -3.65 4.92 11.13
C LEU A 34 -4.35 6.16 11.72
N LEU A 35 -3.70 7.31 11.61
CA LEU A 35 -4.30 8.59 11.98
C LEU A 35 -5.48 8.90 11.07
N HIS A 36 -6.57 9.42 11.64
CA HIS A 36 -7.67 9.95 10.85
C HIS A 36 -7.16 11.13 10.00
N ILE A 37 -7.58 11.19 8.73
CA ILE A 37 -7.19 12.25 7.81
C ILE A 37 -7.57 13.62 8.37
N GLN A 38 -6.64 14.57 8.29
CA GLN A 38 -6.86 15.96 8.67
C GLN A 38 -6.31 16.88 7.55
N PRO A 39 -6.91 18.05 7.32
CA PRO A 39 -6.43 19.00 6.29
C PRO A 39 -4.97 19.42 6.45
N GLU A 40 -4.44 19.39 7.66
CA GLU A 40 -3.10 19.84 8.00
C GLU A 40 -2.03 18.75 7.83
N MET A 41 -2.42 17.51 7.53
CA MET A 41 -1.45 16.43 7.33
C MET A 41 -0.63 16.69 6.06
N HIS A 42 0.68 16.74 6.21
CA HIS A 42 1.61 16.97 5.11
C HIS A 42 2.92 16.24 5.37
N VAL A 43 3.71 16.13 4.30
CA VAL A 43 5.08 15.61 4.33
C VAL A 43 6.02 16.76 4.08
N ASP A 44 7.10 16.83 4.83
CA ASP A 44 8.16 17.78 4.55
C ASP A 44 8.77 17.51 3.16
N ALA A 45 9.03 18.57 2.40
CA ALA A 45 9.50 18.46 1.02
C ALA A 45 10.89 17.80 0.92
N ASP A 46 11.75 17.96 1.92
CA ASP A 46 13.07 17.31 1.93
C ASP A 46 12.94 15.81 2.19
N HIS A 47 12.01 15.38 3.05
CA HIS A 47 11.69 13.96 3.18
C HIS A 47 11.16 13.35 1.88
N VAL A 48 10.32 14.08 1.12
CA VAL A 48 9.85 13.62 -0.20
C VAL A 48 11.03 13.41 -1.17
N LYS A 49 12.04 14.28 -1.15
CA LYS A 49 13.25 14.12 -1.99
C LYS A 49 14.04 12.87 -1.61
N GLU A 50 14.28 12.66 -0.32
CA GLU A 50 14.98 11.46 0.18
C GLU A 50 14.27 10.18 -0.24
N LEU A 51 12.93 10.18 -0.15
CA LEU A 51 12.07 9.09 -0.60
C LEU A 51 12.22 8.82 -2.10
N VAL A 52 12.10 9.86 -2.93
CA VAL A 52 12.29 9.74 -4.38
C VAL A 52 13.67 9.20 -4.73
N GLU A 53 14.72 9.62 -4.02
CA GLU A 53 16.07 9.10 -4.20
C GLU A 53 16.16 7.60 -3.92
N ILE A 54 15.54 7.11 -2.83
CA ILE A 54 15.49 5.68 -2.51
C ILE A 54 14.81 4.88 -3.63
N ILE A 55 13.59 5.28 -4.03
CA ILE A 55 12.85 4.62 -5.12
C ILE A 55 13.67 4.62 -6.42
N THR A 56 14.35 5.73 -6.72
CA THR A 56 15.18 5.85 -7.93
C THR A 56 16.40 4.91 -7.87
N ARG A 57 17.10 4.83 -6.72
CA ARG A 57 18.25 3.93 -6.55
C ARG A 57 17.90 2.46 -6.76
N HIS A 58 16.69 2.07 -6.39
CA HIS A 58 16.18 0.70 -6.56
C HIS A 58 15.46 0.45 -7.90
N GLY A 59 15.49 1.41 -8.83
CA GLY A 59 14.82 1.29 -10.13
C GLY A 59 13.31 1.11 -10.04
N GLN A 60 12.70 1.56 -8.94
CA GLN A 60 11.28 1.41 -8.65
C GLN A 60 10.44 2.61 -9.10
N LEU A 61 11.07 3.61 -9.72
CA LEU A 61 10.40 4.81 -10.21
C LEU A 61 9.35 4.44 -11.27
N GLY A 62 8.12 4.94 -11.09
CA GLY A 62 7.00 4.65 -11.98
C GLY A 62 6.29 3.31 -11.72
N LYS A 63 6.81 2.49 -10.81
CA LYS A 63 6.12 1.30 -10.27
C LYS A 63 5.46 1.61 -8.95
N PHE A 64 6.17 2.39 -8.14
CA PHE A 64 5.77 2.77 -6.80
C PHE A 64 5.71 4.28 -6.63
N GLY A 65 4.66 4.73 -5.94
CA GLY A 65 4.50 6.10 -5.46
C GLY A 65 4.43 6.17 -3.93
N PHE A 66 4.47 7.38 -3.38
CA PHE A 66 4.32 7.60 -1.94
C PHE A 66 2.89 8.00 -1.60
N HIS A 67 2.35 7.40 -0.55
CA HIS A 67 1.06 7.73 0.04
C HIS A 67 1.22 8.10 1.49
N LEU A 68 0.77 9.31 1.83
CA LEU A 68 0.72 9.80 3.20
C LEU A 68 -0.18 8.90 4.03
N LEU A 69 0.34 8.21 5.04
CA LEU A 69 -0.45 7.26 5.83
C LEU A 69 -1.59 7.96 6.60
N HIS A 70 -2.82 7.63 6.25
CA HIS A 70 -4.01 8.06 6.96
C HIS A 70 -5.14 7.03 6.81
N ARG A 71 -6.16 7.15 7.65
CA ARG A 71 -7.46 6.51 7.45
C ARG A 71 -8.52 7.56 7.25
N HIS A 72 -9.59 7.19 6.56
CA HIS A 72 -10.81 7.98 6.48
C HIS A 72 -11.66 7.59 7.68
N ASP A 73 -12.63 6.72 7.51
CA ASP A 73 -13.39 6.16 8.63
C ASP A 73 -12.85 4.79 9.06
N PRO A 74 -12.98 4.41 10.34
CA PRO A 74 -12.67 3.06 10.78
C PRO A 74 -13.61 2.04 10.09
N ILE A 75 -13.11 0.84 9.85
CA ILE A 75 -13.86 -0.24 9.23
C ILE A 75 -14.07 -1.40 10.22
N ALA A 76 -15.06 -2.25 9.97
CA ALA A 76 -15.34 -3.42 10.79
C ALA A 76 -14.17 -4.43 10.72
N SER A 77 -13.97 -5.20 11.79
CA SER A 77 -12.84 -6.12 11.94
C SER A 77 -12.77 -7.23 10.89
N ASP A 78 -13.91 -7.57 10.30
CA ASP A 78 -14.11 -8.57 9.25
C ASP A 78 -14.19 -7.95 7.85
N THR A 79 -13.70 -6.71 7.69
CA THR A 79 -13.67 -5.99 6.42
C THR A 79 -12.30 -5.42 6.12
N ILE A 80 -11.97 -5.29 4.83
CA ILE A 80 -10.77 -4.60 4.33
C ILE A 80 -11.14 -3.45 3.41
N ARG A 81 -10.18 -2.58 3.12
CA ARG A 81 -10.30 -1.54 2.07
C ARG A 81 -10.03 -2.15 0.70
N LEU A 82 -11.04 -2.21 -0.15
CA LEU A 82 -10.96 -2.73 -1.51
C LEU A 82 -11.39 -1.66 -2.50
N GLU A 83 -10.48 -1.29 -3.39
CA GLU A 83 -10.74 -0.51 -4.59
C GLU A 83 -11.35 -1.42 -5.68
N SER A 84 -12.54 -1.04 -6.15
CA SER A 84 -13.27 -1.75 -7.21
C SER A 84 -13.96 -0.74 -8.13
N ASP A 85 -14.25 -1.15 -9.37
CA ASP A 85 -14.91 -0.27 -10.34
C ASP A 85 -16.32 0.13 -9.88
N LEU A 86 -16.67 1.41 -10.09
CA LEU A 86 -18.01 1.92 -9.79
C LEU A 86 -19.10 1.37 -10.71
N ARG A 87 -18.71 0.73 -11.83
CA ARG A 87 -19.52 0.10 -12.90
C ARG A 87 -20.52 1.01 -13.62
N VAL A 88 -21.14 1.96 -12.93
CA VAL A 88 -22.18 2.86 -13.43
C VAL A 88 -21.60 4.18 -13.92
N VAL A 89 -20.50 4.63 -13.33
CA VAL A 89 -19.77 5.84 -13.72
C VAL A 89 -18.28 5.53 -13.85
N PRO A 90 -17.54 6.24 -14.71
CA PRO A 90 -16.09 6.15 -14.73
C PRO A 90 -15.52 6.47 -13.35
N GLY A 91 -14.66 5.60 -12.87
CA GLY A 91 -14.01 5.74 -11.57
C GLY A 91 -14.02 4.46 -10.76
N LYS A 92 -13.21 4.48 -9.72
CA LYS A 92 -13.09 3.40 -8.76
C LYS A 92 -13.52 3.90 -7.39
N TRP A 93 -14.06 2.98 -6.59
CA TRP A 93 -14.43 3.24 -5.22
C TRP A 93 -13.64 2.31 -4.31
N ASN A 94 -12.98 2.88 -3.31
CA ASN A 94 -12.37 2.16 -2.22
C ASN A 94 -13.39 2.01 -1.06
N LYS A 95 -13.87 0.79 -0.82
CA LYS A 95 -14.91 0.47 0.18
C LYS A 95 -14.44 -0.55 1.19
N ALA A 96 -15.05 -0.48 2.38
CA ALA A 96 -15.03 -1.60 3.31
C ALA A 96 -15.74 -2.80 2.67
N THR A 97 -15.01 -3.91 2.49
CA THR A 97 -15.52 -5.15 1.88
C THR A 97 -15.27 -6.32 2.83
N SER A 98 -16.28 -7.16 3.02
CA SER A 98 -16.18 -8.34 3.90
C SER A 98 -15.09 -9.29 3.42
N THR A 99 -14.27 -9.77 4.33
CA THR A 99 -13.21 -10.75 4.02
C THR A 99 -13.74 -12.09 3.57
N GLU A 100 -14.97 -12.44 3.93
CA GLU A 100 -15.58 -13.73 3.59
C GLU A 100 -16.07 -13.79 2.13
N SER A 101 -16.26 -12.64 1.48
CA SER A 101 -16.72 -12.57 0.09
C SER A 101 -15.59 -12.43 -0.94
N LEU A 102 -14.32 -12.42 -0.50
CA LEU A 102 -13.18 -12.12 -1.35
C LEU A 102 -12.60 -13.37 -2.00
N ASP A 103 -12.29 -13.25 -3.29
CA ASP A 103 -11.37 -14.15 -3.97
C ASP A 103 -9.94 -13.62 -3.79
N LEU A 104 -9.18 -14.25 -2.89
CA LEU A 104 -7.80 -13.85 -2.59
C LEU A 104 -6.85 -14.02 -3.78
N SER A 105 -7.24 -14.80 -4.79
CA SER A 105 -6.46 -14.96 -6.03
C SER A 105 -6.71 -13.84 -7.05
N ASN A 106 -7.73 -13.01 -6.83
CA ASN A 106 -8.16 -11.95 -7.72
C ASN A 106 -8.19 -10.57 -7.04
N ILE A 107 -7.30 -10.37 -6.05
CA ILE A 107 -7.02 -9.06 -5.47
C ILE A 107 -5.50 -8.89 -5.35
N HIS A 108 -5.04 -7.64 -5.36
CA HIS A 108 -3.62 -7.30 -5.17
C HIS A 108 -3.47 -6.15 -4.17
N PRO A 109 -2.30 -6.03 -3.51
CA PRO A 109 -1.98 -4.87 -2.70
C PRO A 109 -1.98 -3.59 -3.53
N LEU A 110 -2.70 -2.57 -3.07
CA LEU A 110 -2.66 -1.22 -3.63
C LEU A 110 -1.80 -0.30 -2.77
N VAL A 111 -1.85 -0.47 -1.44
CA VAL A 111 -1.18 0.40 -0.47
C VAL A 111 -0.50 -0.48 0.58
N ILE A 112 0.83 -0.36 0.69
CA ILE A 112 1.69 -1.23 1.50
C ILE A 112 2.55 -0.42 2.47
N LYS A 113 2.46 -0.68 3.78
CA LYS A 113 3.30 -0.04 4.81
C LYS A 113 4.51 -0.89 5.13
N PHE A 114 5.67 -0.26 5.23
CA PHE A 114 6.84 -0.87 5.85
C PHE A 114 6.77 -0.75 7.38
N VAL A 115 7.01 -1.86 8.10
CA VAL A 115 7.06 -1.92 9.56
C VAL A 115 8.51 -2.19 9.97
N PRO A 116 9.32 -1.16 10.30
CA PRO A 116 10.75 -1.29 10.51
C PRO A 116 11.12 -2.28 11.63
N ASP A 117 10.41 -2.23 12.76
CA ASP A 117 10.68 -3.09 13.93
C ASP A 117 10.49 -4.58 13.64
N GLN A 118 9.77 -4.91 12.58
CA GLN A 118 9.47 -6.28 12.16
C GLN A 118 10.09 -6.61 10.80
N ASN A 119 10.84 -5.66 10.21
CA ASN A 119 11.45 -5.73 8.90
C ASN A 119 10.53 -6.37 7.83
N ARG A 120 9.29 -5.88 7.72
CA ARG A 120 8.28 -6.46 6.83
C ARG A 120 7.32 -5.44 6.25
N PHE A 121 6.70 -5.83 5.14
CA PHE A 121 5.65 -5.08 4.48
C PHE A 121 4.27 -5.60 4.84
N VAL A 122 3.34 -4.68 5.11
CA VAL A 122 1.95 -4.95 5.45
C VAL A 122 1.04 -4.24 4.46
N PRO A 123 0.38 -4.95 3.54
CA PRO A 123 -0.67 -4.35 2.72
C PRO A 123 -1.89 -4.05 3.59
N PHE A 124 -2.57 -2.93 3.35
CA PHE A 124 -3.82 -2.62 4.05
C PHE A 124 -4.90 -1.95 3.20
N GLU A 125 -4.60 -1.60 1.95
CA GLU A 125 -5.60 -1.37 0.93
C GLU A 125 -5.28 -2.23 -0.30
N PHE A 126 -6.33 -2.68 -0.98
CA PHE A 126 -6.25 -3.65 -2.06
C PHE A 126 -7.00 -3.16 -3.29
N GLY A 127 -6.57 -3.58 -4.47
CA GLY A 127 -7.30 -3.46 -5.73
C GLY A 127 -7.93 -4.78 -6.14
N GLU A 128 -9.10 -4.74 -6.77
CA GLU A 128 -9.68 -5.89 -7.45
C GLU A 128 -8.93 -6.19 -8.76
N GLY A 129 -8.76 -7.48 -9.07
CA GLY A 129 -8.09 -7.94 -10.29
C GLY A 129 -6.62 -8.28 -10.10
N PRO A 130 -5.92 -8.63 -11.20
CA PRO A 130 -4.49 -8.93 -11.16
C PRO A 130 -3.67 -7.67 -10.86
N SER A 131 -2.56 -7.87 -10.15
CA SER A 131 -1.55 -6.81 -9.93
C SER A 131 -0.98 -6.35 -11.28
N PRO A 132 -0.93 -5.03 -11.56
CA PRO A 132 -0.22 -4.52 -12.73
C PRO A 132 1.31 -4.56 -12.55
N VAL A 133 1.81 -4.80 -11.34
CA VAL A 133 3.23 -5.02 -11.02
C VAL A 133 3.49 -6.50 -10.73
N SER A 134 4.57 -7.07 -11.25
CA SER A 134 5.00 -8.44 -10.96
C SER A 134 5.99 -8.49 -9.79
N SER A 135 6.20 -9.65 -9.18
CA SER A 135 7.25 -9.81 -8.16
C SER A 135 8.64 -9.51 -8.70
N SER A 136 8.94 -9.88 -9.95
CA SER A 136 10.22 -9.57 -10.60
C SER A 136 10.45 -8.08 -10.86
N ASP A 137 9.42 -7.25 -10.71
CA ASP A 137 9.55 -5.82 -10.85
C ASP A 137 10.11 -5.13 -9.61
N VAL A 138 10.07 -5.80 -8.46
CA VAL A 138 10.50 -5.26 -7.17
C VAL A 138 11.92 -5.69 -6.87
N ASP A 139 12.77 -4.72 -6.54
CA ASP A 139 14.12 -5.00 -6.05
C ASP A 139 14.01 -5.62 -4.65
N ASP A 140 14.53 -6.84 -4.49
CA ASP A 140 14.57 -7.56 -3.21
C ASP A 140 15.25 -6.76 -2.09
N LYS A 141 16.10 -5.79 -2.45
CA LYS A 141 16.82 -4.91 -1.53
C LYS A 141 16.06 -3.63 -1.18
N PHE A 142 14.94 -3.35 -1.84
CA PHE A 142 14.16 -2.14 -1.62
C PHE A 142 13.71 -1.98 -0.16
N GLY A 143 13.37 -3.08 0.52
CA GLY A 143 13.00 -3.07 1.95
C GLY A 143 14.17 -2.98 2.93
N LEU A 144 15.42 -3.00 2.45
CA LEU A 144 16.62 -3.00 3.29
C LEU A 144 17.21 -1.60 3.46
N ASP A 145 16.85 -0.65 2.60
CA ASP A 145 17.10 0.77 2.84
C ASP A 145 16.20 1.18 4.02
N HIS A 146 16.73 0.98 5.24
CA HIS A 146 16.09 1.27 6.52
C HIS A 146 15.75 2.75 6.62
N VAL A 147 14.60 3.11 6.06
CA VAL A 147 14.09 4.46 6.26
C VAL A 147 12.71 4.37 6.86
N THR A 148 12.68 4.70 8.15
CA THR A 148 11.49 4.84 8.97
C THR A 148 10.69 6.00 8.44
N PHE A 149 9.94 5.77 7.37
CA PHE A 149 8.96 6.74 6.91
C PHE A 149 7.56 6.16 6.98
N ASN A 150 6.63 6.96 7.50
CA ASN A 150 5.21 6.70 7.43
C ASN A 150 4.70 6.99 6.00
N PHE A 151 5.15 6.21 5.02
CA PHE A 151 4.58 6.20 3.68
C PHE A 151 4.18 4.80 3.26
N CYS A 152 3.19 4.76 2.39
CA CYS A 152 2.91 3.58 1.61
C CYS A 152 3.39 3.69 0.19
N VAL A 153 3.80 2.53 -0.29
CA VAL A 153 4.00 2.27 -1.69
C VAL A 153 2.62 2.12 -2.34
N VAL A 154 2.32 2.98 -3.32
CA VAL A 154 1.12 2.88 -4.19
C VAL A 154 1.52 2.37 -5.55
N ASP A 155 0.78 1.39 -6.05
CA ASP A 155 0.87 0.94 -7.43
C ASP A 155 0.42 2.04 -8.41
N TRP A 156 1.31 2.48 -9.31
CA TRP A 156 1.08 3.62 -10.19
C TRP A 156 0.75 3.19 -11.62
N PHE A 157 -0.50 3.39 -12.06
CA PHE A 157 -0.86 3.50 -13.47
C PHE A 157 -2.06 4.45 -13.68
N ASN A 158 -1.78 5.77 -13.76
CA ASN A 158 -2.30 6.76 -14.74
C ASN A 158 -1.99 8.19 -14.23
N GLN A 159 -1.34 9.02 -15.04
CA GLN A 159 -0.76 10.33 -14.66
C GLN A 159 -1.80 11.46 -14.38
N GLU A 160 -3.10 11.23 -14.58
CA GLU A 160 -4.12 12.29 -14.46
C GLU A 160 -4.78 12.44 -13.08
N GLN A 161 -4.41 11.63 -12.07
CA GLN A 161 -5.14 11.62 -10.78
C GLN A 161 -4.41 12.26 -9.59
N PHE A 162 -3.12 12.58 -9.70
CA PHE A 162 -2.39 13.24 -8.59
C PHE A 162 -2.81 14.70 -8.35
N SER A 163 -3.55 15.31 -9.28
CA SER A 163 -4.10 16.65 -9.09
C SER A 163 -5.31 16.68 -8.15
N ASN A 164 -5.95 15.53 -7.87
CA ASN A 164 -7.19 15.48 -7.13
C ASN A 164 -7.23 14.30 -6.14
N CYS A 165 -6.48 14.38 -5.04
CA CYS A 165 -6.98 13.83 -3.77
C CYS A 165 -8.14 14.72 -3.25
N TYR A 166 -9.14 14.99 -4.08
CA TYR A 166 -10.43 15.52 -3.68
C TYR A 166 -11.34 14.31 -3.43
N CYS A 167 -11.19 13.70 -2.26
CA CYS A 167 -12.25 12.82 -1.75
C CYS A 167 -13.39 13.74 -1.27
N HIS A 168 -14.37 14.00 -2.15
CA HIS A 168 -15.62 14.62 -1.74
C HIS A 168 -16.36 13.67 -0.79
N THR A 169 -16.35 14.01 0.50
CA THR A 169 -17.30 13.49 1.48
C THR A 169 -18.70 13.99 1.10
N PHE A 170 -19.51 13.13 0.49
CA PHE A 170 -20.95 13.34 0.50
C PHE A 170 -21.51 12.75 1.78
N SER A 171 -21.71 13.60 2.79
CA SER A 171 -22.63 13.30 3.89
C SER A 171 -24.06 13.49 3.37
N VAL A 172 -24.90 12.46 3.50
CA VAL A 172 -26.35 12.58 3.34
C VAL A 172 -26.97 12.88 4.69
#